data_AF-A0A820Y8J9-F1
#
_entry.id   AF-A0A820Y8J9-F1
#
_cell.length_a   1.000
_cell.length_b   1.000
_cell.length_c   1.000
_cell.angle_alpha   90.00
_cell.angle_beta   90.00
_cell.angle_gamma   90.00
#
_symmetry.space_group_name_H-M   'P 1'
#
loop_
_entity.id
_entity.type
_entity.pdbx_description
1 polymer ?
#
loop_
_entity_poly.entity_id
_entity_poly.type
_entity_poly.pdbx_seq_one_letter_code
_entity_poly.pdbx_strand_id
1 'polypeptide(L)'
;KLNPNAFLIQLYSDGIGITNPIGPKRDEHKLTLYYFVLEDLPDVVRSMLQSIGLVGICCTKYLSLETNRIKYFEPIVNDLNHLQTTGLTVQSFNGQLHFVFSLLAGDNLGAHEIGGFQLNFNSGQFCRLCHISYEFRLTPLTDISFLPRRVTTHNMYVQQAVKSFNTKPVAGVVGESPLSHLIGFHPIKSLPNDLMHDFPEGTN
;
A
#
# COMPACT_ATOMS: atom_id res chain seq x y z
N LYS A 1 -9.09 -7.60 20.26
CA LYS A 1 -9.68 -6.31 20.66
C LYS A 1 -8.59 -5.26 20.48
N LEU A 2 -8.82 -4.22 19.67
CA LEU A 2 -7.88 -3.11 19.54
C LEU A 2 -7.73 -2.44 20.92
N ASN A 3 -6.49 -2.24 21.36
CA ASN A 3 -6.19 -1.55 22.61
C ASN A 3 -6.54 -0.06 22.40
N PRO A 4 -7.53 0.51 23.12
CA PRO A 4 -7.95 1.89 22.93
C PRO A 4 -6.87 2.93 23.27
N ASN A 5 -5.77 2.51 23.89
CA ASN A 5 -4.63 3.34 24.24
C ASN A 5 -3.43 3.15 23.30
N ALA A 6 -3.59 2.43 22.18
CA ALA A 6 -2.53 2.25 21.21
C ALA A 6 -2.47 3.41 20.23
N PHE A 7 -1.24 3.84 19.90
CA PHE A 7 -1.00 4.85 18.87
C PHE A 7 -1.19 4.26 17.48
N LEU A 8 -1.66 5.06 16.53
CA LEU A 8 -1.85 4.69 15.14
C LEU A 8 -0.61 5.06 14.32
N ILE A 9 -0.06 4.06 13.63
CA ILE A 9 1.02 4.24 12.66
C ILE A 9 0.42 4.20 11.26
N GLN A 10 0.58 5.31 10.55
CA GLN A 10 0.34 5.39 9.12
C GLN A 10 1.66 5.21 8.38
N LEU A 11 1.67 4.35 7.37
CA LEU A 11 2.77 4.28 6.42
C LEU A 11 2.47 5.15 5.20
N TYR A 12 3.51 5.73 4.61
CA TYR A 12 3.39 6.29 3.26
C TYR A 12 4.62 5.96 2.42
N SER A 13 4.41 5.78 1.12
CA SER A 13 5.49 5.55 0.15
C SER A 13 5.63 6.73 -0.80
N ASP A 14 6.87 7.06 -1.16
CA ASP A 14 7.20 8.07 -2.17
C ASP A 14 8.32 7.55 -3.09
N GLY A 15 8.38 8.07 -4.31
CA GLY A 15 9.37 7.69 -5.32
C GLY A 15 10.22 8.88 -5.74
N ILE A 16 11.53 8.81 -5.52
CA ILE A 16 12.47 9.87 -5.94
C ILE A 16 13.36 9.40 -7.09
N GLY A 17 13.45 10.20 -8.14
CA GLY A 17 14.46 10.05 -9.18
C GLY A 17 15.75 10.75 -8.75
N ILE A 18 16.87 10.02 -8.70
CA ILE A 18 18.17 10.60 -8.31
C ILE A 18 18.98 11.13 -9.50
N THR A 19 18.52 10.89 -10.74
CA THR A 19 19.15 11.37 -11.97
C THR A 19 18.45 12.62 -12.50
N ASN A 20 18.97 13.16 -13.62
CA ASN A 20 18.34 14.27 -14.31
C ASN A 20 16.85 13.95 -14.57
N PRO A 21 15.91 14.76 -14.04
CA PRO A 21 14.48 14.52 -14.20
C PRO A 21 14.02 14.61 -15.66
N ILE A 22 14.88 15.14 -16.54
CA ILE A 22 14.62 15.32 -17.97
C ILE A 22 15.46 14.32 -18.77
N GLY A 23 14.79 13.47 -19.54
CA GLY A 23 15.42 12.55 -20.49
C GLY A 23 14.98 11.10 -20.34
N PRO A 24 15.43 10.22 -21.25
CA PRO A 24 14.97 8.82 -21.34
C PRO A 24 15.42 7.93 -20.16
N LYS A 25 16.36 8.41 -19.34
CA LYS A 25 16.97 7.69 -18.20
C LYS A 25 16.57 8.25 -16.83
N ARG A 26 15.54 9.10 -16.78
CA ARG A 26 15.06 9.74 -15.54
C ARG A 26 14.66 8.74 -14.45
N ASP A 27 14.23 7.54 -14.83
CA ASP A 27 13.75 6.49 -13.91
C ASP A 27 14.77 5.35 -13.71
N GLU A 28 15.95 5.40 -14.36
CA GLU A 28 16.96 4.33 -14.31
C GLU A 28 17.49 4.08 -12.89
N HIS A 29 17.50 5.14 -12.07
CA HIS A 29 17.93 5.10 -10.69
C HIS A 29 16.84 5.60 -9.73
N LYS A 30 15.57 5.28 -10.01
CA LYS A 30 14.46 5.61 -9.10
C LYS A 30 14.63 4.84 -7.78
N LEU A 31 14.46 5.55 -6.67
CA LEU A 31 14.39 5.00 -5.32
C LEU A 31 12.94 5.06 -4.85
N THR A 32 12.50 4.01 -4.16
CA THR A 32 11.25 3.96 -3.42
C THR A 32 11.57 4.09 -1.94
N LEU A 33 10.91 5.02 -1.27
CA LEU A 33 11.07 5.32 0.14
C LEU A 33 9.78 5.02 0.85
N TYR A 34 9.90 4.44 2.05
CA TYR A 34 8.79 4.21 2.94
C TYR A 34 9.02 4.97 4.22
N TYR A 35 7.97 5.64 4.68
CA TYR A 35 7.97 6.47 5.85
C TYR A 35 6.81 6.11 6.76
N PHE A 36 6.86 6.60 7.98
CA PHE A 36 5.76 6.52 8.92
C PHE A 36 5.47 7.86 9.58
N VAL A 37 4.21 8.05 9.97
CA VAL A 37 3.75 9.12 10.84
C VAL A 37 2.84 8.54 11.92
N LEU A 38 2.78 9.20 13.07
CA LEU A 38 1.81 8.88 14.12
C LEU A 38 0.54 9.71 13.90
N GLU A 39 -0.60 9.06 13.71
CA GLU A 39 -1.86 9.75 13.40
C GLU A 39 -2.44 10.51 14.60
N ASP A 40 -2.11 10.09 15.82
CA ASP A 40 -2.59 10.71 17.07
C ASP A 40 -1.95 12.09 17.35
N LEU A 41 -0.93 12.47 16.56
CA LEU A 41 -0.33 13.79 16.67
C LEU A 41 -1.21 14.86 16.01
N PRO A 42 -1.33 16.06 16.61
CA PRO A 42 -2.03 17.16 15.98
C PRO A 42 -1.51 17.44 14.57
N ASP A 43 -2.39 17.78 13.63
CA ASP A 43 -2.06 17.96 12.20
C ASP A 43 -0.84 18.85 11.97
N VAL A 44 -0.76 19.96 12.70
CA VAL A 44 0.35 20.93 12.61
C VAL A 44 1.69 20.28 12.95
N VAL A 45 1.72 19.34 13.90
CA VAL A 45 2.92 18.59 14.29
C VAL A 45 3.20 17.48 13.29
N ARG A 46 2.15 16.71 12.92
CA ARG A 46 2.25 15.58 11.99
C ARG A 46 2.78 15.99 10.61
N SER A 47 2.48 17.20 10.14
CA SER A 47 3.01 17.73 8.88
C SER A 47 4.44 18.27 8.98
N MET A 48 5.07 18.31 10.16
CA MET A 48 6.47 18.72 10.28
C MET A 48 7.40 17.59 9.86
N LEU A 49 8.47 17.93 9.15
CA LEU A 49 9.48 16.95 8.70
C LEU A 49 10.07 16.12 9.86
N GLN A 50 10.19 16.70 11.06
CA GLN A 50 10.69 16.00 12.25
C GLN A 50 9.74 14.91 12.78
N SER A 51 8.46 14.94 12.39
CA SER A 51 7.44 13.96 12.77
C SER A 51 7.22 12.88 11.71
N ILE A 52 7.99 12.95 10.62
CA ILE A 52 8.01 11.96 9.55
C ILE A 52 9.26 11.09 9.73
N GLY A 53 9.04 9.83 10.11
CA GLY A 53 10.11 8.86 10.28
C GLY A 53 10.36 8.08 9.00
N LEU A 54 11.62 7.93 8.59
CA LEU A 54 11.98 7.03 7.49
C LEU A 54 11.99 5.58 7.98
N VAL A 55 11.26 4.70 7.30
CA VAL A 55 11.22 3.25 7.57
C VAL A 55 12.29 2.53 6.75
N GLY A 56 12.40 2.86 5.45
CA GLY A 56 13.34 2.17 4.57
C GLY A 56 13.44 2.80 3.18
N ILE A 57 14.53 2.45 2.49
CA ILE A 57 14.85 2.89 1.13
C ILE A 57 15.22 1.67 0.31
N CYS A 58 14.71 1.58 -0.93
CA CYS A 58 15.12 0.56 -1.89
C CYS A 58 15.20 1.15 -3.30
N CYS A 59 16.08 0.61 -4.16
CA CYS A 59 15.99 0.91 -5.59
C CYS A 59 14.69 0.30 -6.14
N THR A 60 13.87 1.12 -6.79
CA THR A 60 12.54 0.70 -7.30
C THR A 60 12.63 -0.52 -8.21
N LYS A 61 13.70 -0.63 -9.01
CA LYS A 61 13.94 -1.79 -9.89
C LYS A 61 14.05 -3.14 -9.15
N TYR A 62 14.44 -3.15 -7.87
CA TYR A 62 14.49 -4.38 -7.10
C TYR A 62 13.12 -4.78 -6.58
N LEU A 63 12.25 -3.80 -6.31
CA LEU A 63 10.88 -4.03 -5.87
C LEU A 63 9.96 -4.51 -6.99
N SER A 64 10.36 -4.45 -8.27
CA SER A 64 9.54 -5.01 -9.36
C SER A 64 9.37 -6.53 -9.25
N LEU A 65 10.29 -7.23 -8.57
CA LEU A 65 10.22 -8.66 -8.31
C LEU A 65 9.49 -8.93 -7.00
N GLU A 66 8.44 -9.76 -7.06
CA GLU A 66 7.62 -10.11 -5.90
C GLU A 66 8.44 -10.70 -4.75
N THR A 67 9.38 -11.60 -5.05
CA THR A 67 10.26 -12.23 -4.05
C THR A 67 11.12 -11.21 -3.30
N ASN A 68 11.54 -10.13 -3.96
CA ASN A 68 12.29 -9.06 -3.32
C ASN A 68 11.39 -8.17 -2.48
N ARG A 69 10.14 -7.88 -2.92
CA ARG A 69 9.18 -7.13 -2.11
C ARG A 69 8.88 -7.85 -0.80
N ILE A 70 8.62 -9.16 -0.86
CA ILE A 70 8.36 -9.97 0.34
C ILE A 70 9.53 -9.84 1.33
N LYS A 71 10.77 -10.03 0.85
CA LYS A 71 11.98 -9.89 1.70
C LYS A 71 12.19 -8.48 2.24
N TYR A 72 11.86 -7.46 1.44
CA TYR A 72 11.98 -6.06 1.87
C TYR A 72 10.99 -5.73 2.99
N PHE A 73 9.74 -6.19 2.86
CA PHE A 73 8.69 -5.90 3.83
C PHE A 73 8.69 -6.81 5.06
N GLU A 74 9.27 -8.01 4.98
CA GLU A 74 9.37 -8.95 6.11
C GLU A 74 9.83 -8.31 7.44
N PRO A 75 10.97 -7.58 7.52
CA PRO A 75 11.37 -6.92 8.75
C PRO A 75 10.36 -5.85 9.20
N ILE A 76 9.80 -5.07 8.28
CA ILE A 76 8.82 -4.01 8.56
C ILE A 76 7.55 -4.62 9.17
N VAL A 77 7.06 -5.73 8.60
CA VAL A 77 5.89 -6.47 9.09
C VAL A 77 6.15 -7.03 10.49
N ASN A 78 7.33 -7.62 10.70
CA ASN A 78 7.71 -8.18 12.00
C ASN A 78 7.78 -7.09 13.08
N ASP A 79 8.38 -5.94 12.78
CA ASP A 79 8.50 -4.83 13.72
C ASP A 79 7.12 -4.25 14.05
N LEU A 80 6.27 -3.98 13.05
CA LEU A 80 4.91 -3.46 13.28
C LEU A 80 4.04 -4.44 14.08
N ASN A 81 4.14 -5.73 13.78
CA ASN A 81 3.45 -6.77 14.56
C ASN A 81 3.95 -6.79 16.01
N HIS A 82 5.27 -6.67 16.23
CA HIS A 82 5.86 -6.60 17.56
C HIS A 82 5.40 -5.35 18.32
N LEU A 83 5.37 -4.18 17.67
CA LEU A 83 4.86 -2.93 18.25
C LEU A 83 3.37 -3.05 18.66
N GLN A 84 2.60 -3.85 17.93
CA GLN A 84 1.20 -4.09 18.26
C GLN A 84 1.01 -5.10 19.39
N THR A 85 1.69 -6.25 19.33
CA THR A 85 1.45 -7.35 20.28
C THR A 85 2.22 -7.18 21.58
N THR A 86 3.49 -6.78 21.48
CA THR A 86 4.37 -6.60 22.64
C THR A 86 4.35 -5.15 23.07
N GLY A 87 4.59 -4.21 22.14
CA GLY A 87 4.75 -2.80 22.45
C GLY A 87 6.21 -2.39 22.69
N LEU A 88 6.41 -1.15 23.13
CA LEU A 88 7.70 -0.56 23.47
C LEU A 88 7.71 -0.09 24.91
N THR A 89 8.81 -0.39 25.61
CA THR A 89 9.11 0.18 26.93
C THR A 89 9.88 1.47 26.74
N VAL A 90 9.37 2.56 27.30
CA VAL A 90 10.03 3.88 27.27
C VAL A 90 10.33 4.32 28.71
N GLN A 91 11.54 4.82 28.96
CA GLN A 91 12.00 5.15 30.31
C GLN A 91 11.11 6.18 31.04
N SER A 92 10.48 7.09 30.28
CA SER A 92 9.61 8.15 30.79
C SER A 92 8.15 7.71 31.00
N PHE A 93 7.79 6.47 30.70
CA PHE A 93 6.44 5.96 30.80
C PHE A 93 6.41 4.63 31.57
N ASN A 94 5.61 4.58 32.64
CA ASN A 94 5.44 3.34 33.39
C ASN A 94 4.40 2.44 32.70
N GLY A 95 4.87 1.61 31.77
CA GLY A 95 4.04 0.66 31.02
C GLY A 95 4.62 0.35 29.65
N GLN A 96 3.85 -0.37 28.84
CA GLN A 96 4.18 -0.63 27.44
C GLN A 96 3.32 0.26 26.54
N LEU A 97 3.97 0.96 25.62
CA LEU A 97 3.28 1.68 24.55
C LEU A 97 3.03 0.72 23.39
N HIS A 98 1.78 0.61 22.99
CA HIS A 98 1.40 -0.20 21.83
C HIS A 98 1.14 0.68 20.63
N PHE A 99 1.44 0.16 19.45
CA PHE A 99 1.18 0.83 18.19
C PHE A 99 0.42 -0.09 17.25
N VAL A 100 -0.50 0.46 16.47
CA VAL A 100 -1.35 -0.28 15.55
C VAL A 100 -1.18 0.32 14.16
N PHE A 101 -0.96 -0.55 13.18
CA PHE A 101 -0.97 -0.14 11.78
C PHE A 101 -2.38 0.33 11.37
N SER A 102 -2.47 1.51 10.76
CA SER A 102 -3.71 2.10 10.28
C SER A 102 -3.90 1.88 8.77
N LEU A 103 -3.05 2.51 7.96
CA LEU A 103 -3.11 2.46 6.50
C LEU A 103 -1.73 2.67 5.87
N LEU A 104 -1.61 2.33 4.58
CA LEU A 104 -0.47 2.67 3.75
C LEU A 104 -0.95 3.52 2.56
N ALA A 105 -0.48 4.77 2.52
CA ALA A 105 -0.73 5.67 1.40
C ALA A 105 0.43 5.62 0.39
N GLY A 106 0.12 5.81 -0.89
CA GLY A 106 1.12 5.84 -1.95
C GLY A 106 0.50 6.21 -3.27
N ASP A 107 1.36 6.51 -4.26
CA ASP A 107 0.92 6.68 -5.64
C ASP A 107 0.18 5.43 -6.15
N ASN A 108 -0.59 5.58 -7.22
CA ASN A 108 -1.47 4.49 -7.65
C ASN A 108 -0.68 3.22 -8.00
N LEU A 109 0.46 3.38 -8.67
CA LEU A 109 1.32 2.28 -9.07
C LEU A 109 1.88 1.54 -7.84
N GLY A 110 2.40 2.26 -6.85
CA GLY A 110 2.91 1.69 -5.61
C GLY A 110 1.82 1.01 -4.79
N ALA A 111 0.64 1.63 -4.66
CA ALA A 111 -0.49 1.03 -3.97
C ALA A 111 -0.96 -0.26 -4.67
N HIS A 112 -0.98 -0.29 -6.01
CA HIS A 112 -1.27 -1.51 -6.78
C HIS A 112 -0.24 -2.60 -6.53
N GLU A 113 1.05 -2.25 -6.57
CA GLU A 113 2.16 -3.17 -6.37
C GLU A 113 2.14 -3.80 -4.97
N ILE A 114 1.95 -2.97 -3.94
CA ILE A 114 1.83 -3.41 -2.54
C ILE A 114 0.54 -4.21 -2.32
N GLY A 115 -0.54 -3.86 -3.01
CA GLY A 115 -1.83 -4.56 -2.89
C GLY A 115 -1.89 -5.92 -3.58
N GLY A 116 -0.88 -6.29 -4.38
CA GLY A 116 -0.91 -7.52 -5.18
C GLY A 116 -1.82 -7.42 -6.41
N PHE A 117 -2.11 -6.20 -6.87
CA PHE A 117 -2.92 -5.95 -8.06
C PHE A 117 -2.07 -5.89 -9.33
N GLN A 118 -2.73 -5.95 -10.49
CA GLN A 118 -2.08 -5.72 -11.76
C GLN A 118 -1.54 -4.28 -11.86
N LEU A 119 -0.39 -4.13 -12.51
CA LEU A 119 0.24 -2.83 -12.78
C LEU A 119 -0.10 -2.27 -14.17
N ASN A 120 -0.95 -2.98 -14.93
CA ASN A 120 -1.46 -2.51 -16.21
C ASN A 120 -2.80 -1.81 -16.00
N PHE A 121 -2.81 -0.49 -16.20
CA PHE A 121 -4.00 0.34 -16.07
C PHE A 121 -4.82 0.47 -17.37
N ASN A 122 -4.35 -0.15 -18.46
CA ASN A 122 -4.93 -0.03 -19.79
C ASN A 122 -5.73 -1.27 -20.24
N SER A 123 -6.06 -2.18 -19.32
CA SER A 123 -6.82 -3.40 -19.64
C SER A 123 -7.40 -4.06 -18.39
N GLY A 124 -8.38 -4.95 -18.57
CA GLY A 124 -8.92 -5.78 -17.50
C GLY A 124 -9.56 -4.96 -16.37
N GLN A 125 -9.60 -5.54 -15.17
CA GLN A 125 -10.13 -4.88 -13.97
C GLN A 125 -9.00 -4.16 -13.24
N PHE A 126 -8.76 -2.91 -13.65
CA PHE A 126 -7.63 -2.10 -13.19
C PHE A 126 -7.91 -1.34 -11.89
N CYS A 127 -9.16 -1.13 -11.50
CA CYS A 127 -9.49 -0.40 -10.27
C CYS A 127 -9.26 -1.28 -9.03
N ARG A 128 -8.70 -0.70 -7.96
CA ARG A 128 -8.46 -1.34 -6.65
C ARG A 128 -9.62 -1.18 -5.66
N LEU A 129 -10.63 -0.37 -6.00
CA LEU A 129 -11.85 -0.19 -5.23
C LEU A 129 -13.05 -0.97 -5.78
N CYS A 130 -13.09 -1.21 -7.09
CA CYS A 130 -14.23 -1.85 -7.74
C CYS A 130 -13.80 -2.84 -8.84
N HIS A 131 -14.78 -3.58 -9.37
CA HIS A 131 -14.60 -4.59 -10.42
C HIS A 131 -14.89 -4.07 -11.83
N ILE A 132 -14.83 -2.76 -12.05
CA ILE A 132 -15.03 -2.18 -13.38
C ILE A 132 -13.95 -2.67 -14.36
N SER A 133 -14.36 -3.07 -15.56
CA SER A 133 -13.44 -3.37 -16.65
C SER A 133 -13.00 -2.08 -17.34
N TYR A 134 -11.77 -2.05 -17.85
CA TYR A 134 -11.19 -0.93 -18.58
C TYR A 134 -12.06 -0.43 -19.75
N GLU A 135 -12.77 -1.35 -20.41
CA GLU A 135 -13.70 -1.02 -21.51
C GLU A 135 -14.85 -0.09 -21.07
N PHE A 136 -15.24 -0.12 -19.80
CA PHE A 136 -16.32 0.69 -19.25
C PHE A 136 -15.84 1.92 -18.47
N ARG A 137 -14.53 2.21 -18.42
CA ARG A 137 -13.95 3.27 -17.56
C ARG A 137 -14.49 4.69 -17.81
N LEU A 138 -14.96 4.97 -19.02
CA LEU A 138 -15.54 6.28 -19.39
C LEU A 138 -17.07 6.29 -19.31
N THR A 139 -17.68 5.18 -18.87
CA THR A 139 -19.14 5.11 -18.72
C THR A 139 -19.54 5.99 -17.54
N PRO A 140 -20.57 6.83 -17.67
CA PRO A 140 -21.06 7.65 -16.56
C PRO A 140 -21.43 6.77 -15.36
N LEU A 141 -21.12 7.23 -14.13
CA LEU A 141 -21.46 6.50 -12.91
C LEU A 141 -22.96 6.21 -12.77
N THR A 142 -23.82 7.02 -13.39
CA THR A 142 -25.28 6.80 -13.44
C THR A 142 -25.67 5.56 -14.23
N ASP A 143 -24.82 5.14 -15.17
CA ASP A 143 -25.10 4.09 -16.14
C ASP A 143 -24.34 2.79 -15.80
N ILE A 144 -23.56 2.80 -14.71
CA ILE A 144 -22.80 1.67 -14.20
C ILE A 144 -23.45 1.14 -12.93
N SER A 145 -23.71 -0.16 -12.89
CA SER A 145 -23.91 -0.87 -11.62
C SER A 145 -22.59 -0.91 -10.86
N PHE A 146 -22.43 -0.08 -9.83
CA PHE A 146 -21.19 -0.06 -9.03
C PHE A 146 -20.96 -1.41 -8.35
N LEU A 147 -19.84 -2.07 -8.68
CA LEU A 147 -19.44 -3.38 -8.14
C LEU A 147 -18.22 -3.21 -7.23
N PRO A 148 -18.40 -2.86 -5.95
CA PRO A 148 -17.28 -2.67 -5.03
C PRO A 148 -16.54 -3.99 -4.78
N ARG A 149 -15.22 -3.90 -4.64
CA ARG A 149 -14.41 -5.02 -4.15
C ARG A 149 -14.73 -5.24 -2.68
N ARG A 150 -14.98 -6.49 -2.31
CA ARG A 150 -15.22 -6.91 -0.93
C ARG A 150 -14.07 -7.77 -0.46
N VAL A 151 -13.76 -7.73 0.84
CA VAL A 151 -12.71 -8.57 1.45
C VAL A 151 -12.88 -10.05 1.09
N THR A 152 -14.10 -10.57 1.20
CA THR A 152 -14.38 -11.99 0.92
C THR A 152 -14.13 -12.36 -0.53
N THR A 153 -14.61 -11.56 -1.49
CA THR A 153 -14.42 -11.82 -2.92
C THR A 153 -12.97 -11.61 -3.33
N HIS A 154 -12.31 -10.58 -2.81
CA HIS A 154 -10.89 -10.34 -3.04
C HIS A 154 -10.03 -11.53 -2.58
N ASN A 155 -10.26 -12.06 -1.38
CA ASN A 155 -9.52 -13.22 -0.88
C ASN A 155 -9.71 -14.46 -1.75
N MET A 156 -10.91 -14.67 -2.31
CA MET A 156 -11.14 -15.75 -3.27
C MET A 156 -10.31 -15.54 -4.55
N TYR A 157 -10.24 -14.31 -5.08
CA TYR A 157 -9.44 -14.00 -6.26
C TYR A 157 -7.93 -14.14 -6.01
N VAL A 158 -7.43 -13.74 -4.83
CA VAL A 158 -6.04 -13.99 -4.42
C VAL A 158 -5.72 -15.49 -4.43
N GLN A 159 -6.57 -16.32 -3.81
CA GLN A 159 -6.38 -17.77 -3.81
C GLN A 159 -6.39 -18.39 -5.21
N GLN A 160 -7.22 -17.86 -6.11
CA GLN A 160 -7.24 -18.29 -7.51
C GLN A 160 -5.99 -17.84 -8.27
N ALA A 161 -5.54 -16.60 -8.06
CA ALA A 161 -4.33 -16.06 -8.68
C ALA A 161 -3.08 -16.84 -8.25
N VAL A 162 -2.93 -17.16 -6.96
CA VAL A 162 -1.79 -17.93 -6.43
C VAL A 162 -1.77 -19.38 -6.95
N LYS A 163 -2.95 -19.98 -7.16
CA LYS A 163 -3.06 -21.35 -7.72
C LYS A 163 -2.92 -21.41 -9.24
N SER A 164 -3.13 -20.28 -9.91
CA SER A 164 -3.06 -20.21 -11.37
C SER A 164 -1.60 -20.28 -11.81
N PHE A 165 -1.24 -21.32 -12.57
CA PHE A 165 0.03 -21.37 -13.30
C PHE A 165 0.09 -20.35 -14.46
N ASN A 166 -1.03 -19.68 -14.75
CA ASN A 166 -1.14 -18.68 -15.80
C ASN A 166 -0.86 -17.29 -15.22
N THR A 167 -0.02 -16.49 -15.88
CA THR A 167 0.40 -15.14 -15.44
C THR A 167 -0.68 -14.07 -15.58
N LYS A 168 -1.92 -14.46 -15.91
CA LYS A 168 -3.02 -13.52 -16.12
C LYS A 168 -3.64 -13.10 -14.79
N PRO A 169 -3.91 -11.81 -14.57
CA PRO A 169 -4.61 -11.34 -13.39
C PRO A 169 -5.99 -11.96 -13.25
N VAL A 170 -6.34 -12.42 -12.05
CA VAL A 170 -7.70 -12.88 -11.71
C VAL A 170 -8.46 -11.71 -11.11
N ALA A 171 -9.44 -11.19 -11.84
CA ALA A 171 -10.20 -10.02 -11.43
C ALA A 171 -9.31 -8.81 -11.05
N GLY A 172 -8.21 -8.61 -11.77
CA GLY A 172 -7.22 -7.57 -11.51
C GLY A 172 -6.20 -7.88 -10.40
N VAL A 173 -6.28 -9.06 -9.77
CA VAL A 173 -5.35 -9.53 -8.74
C VAL A 173 -4.28 -10.41 -9.38
N VAL A 174 -3.01 -10.15 -9.07
CA VAL A 174 -1.87 -10.93 -9.59
C VAL A 174 -1.34 -11.91 -8.55
N GLY A 175 -1.41 -11.56 -7.26
CA GLY A 175 -0.86 -12.39 -6.20
C GLY A 175 -1.24 -11.89 -4.81
N GLU A 176 -0.58 -12.45 -3.82
CA GLU A 176 -0.71 -12.02 -2.43
C GLU A 176 0.09 -10.73 -2.19
N SER A 177 -0.42 -9.88 -1.29
CA SER A 177 0.31 -8.68 -0.87
C SER A 177 1.54 -9.06 -0.03
N PRO A 178 2.70 -8.39 -0.19
CA PRO A 178 3.84 -8.56 0.71
C PRO A 178 3.54 -8.17 2.17
N LEU A 179 2.42 -7.49 2.43
CA LEU A 179 1.95 -7.11 3.76
C LEU A 179 0.85 -8.03 4.31
N SER A 180 0.58 -9.19 3.68
CA SER A 180 -0.54 -10.07 4.09
C SER A 180 -0.43 -10.60 5.52
N HIS A 181 0.78 -10.65 6.09
CA HIS A 181 1.04 -11.06 7.47
C HIS A 181 1.07 -9.89 8.48
N LEU A 182 0.88 -8.64 8.03
CA LEU A 182 0.75 -7.49 8.91
C LEU A 182 -0.63 -7.50 9.58
N ILE A 183 -0.65 -7.49 10.91
CA ILE A 183 -1.90 -7.52 11.66
C ILE A 183 -2.70 -6.24 11.37
N GLY A 184 -3.96 -6.40 10.97
CA GLY A 184 -4.85 -5.28 10.64
C GLY A 184 -4.75 -4.81 9.19
N PHE A 185 -3.77 -5.27 8.42
CA PHE A 185 -3.66 -4.95 7.00
C PHE A 185 -4.63 -5.78 6.15
N HIS A 186 -5.28 -5.12 5.20
CA HIS A 186 -5.94 -5.79 4.09
C HIS A 186 -5.94 -4.84 2.88
N PRO A 187 -5.55 -5.26 1.65
CA PRO A 187 -5.45 -4.35 0.51
C PRO A 187 -6.71 -3.50 0.26
N ILE A 188 -7.88 -4.12 0.36
CA ILE A 188 -9.20 -3.46 0.19
C ILE A 188 -9.54 -2.43 1.29
N LYS A 189 -8.92 -2.50 2.47
CA LYS A 189 -9.24 -1.63 3.61
C LYS A 189 -8.13 -0.63 3.95
N SER A 190 -6.88 -0.99 3.65
CA SER A 190 -5.69 -0.31 4.17
C SER A 190 -4.93 0.48 3.11
N LEU A 191 -5.39 0.49 1.85
CA LEU A 191 -4.75 1.20 0.73
C LEU A 191 -5.69 2.28 0.16
N PRO A 192 -5.85 3.43 0.84
CA PRO A 192 -6.73 4.50 0.40
C PRO A 192 -6.22 5.14 -0.90
N ASN A 193 -7.14 5.69 -1.69
CA ASN A 193 -6.80 6.46 -2.87
C ASN A 193 -6.01 7.72 -2.49
N ASP A 194 -5.02 8.04 -3.31
CA ASP A 194 -4.29 9.29 -3.26
C ASP A 194 -4.92 10.26 -4.25
N LEU A 195 -5.61 11.29 -3.75
CA LEU A 195 -6.28 12.28 -4.59
C LEU A 195 -5.32 13.03 -5.52
N MET A 196 -4.04 13.20 -5.15
CA MET A 196 -3.06 13.90 -5.98
C MET A 196 -2.58 13.06 -7.16
N HIS A 197 -2.52 11.74 -7.01
CA HIS A 197 -2.06 10.83 -8.05
C HIS A 197 -3.23 10.20 -8.82
N ASP A 198 -4.21 9.64 -8.10
CA ASP A 198 -5.31 8.89 -8.70
C ASP A 198 -6.23 9.76 -9.56
N PHE A 199 -6.48 11.01 -9.15
CA PHE A 199 -7.38 11.90 -9.89
C PHE A 199 -6.79 12.36 -11.23
N PRO A 200 -5.54 12.87 -11.31
CA PRO A 200 -4.92 13.23 -12.58
C PRO A 200 -4.59 12.03 -13.48
N GLU A 201 -4.27 10.87 -12.89
CA GLU A 201 -3.92 9.66 -13.66
C GLU A 201 -5.16 8.99 -14.29
N GLY A 202 -6.35 9.18 -13.71
CA GLY A 202 -7.59 8.57 -14.21
C GLY A 202 -7.59 7.04 -14.05
N THR A 203 -6.92 6.55 -13.01
CA THR A 203 -6.57 5.13 -12.82
C THR A 203 -7.38 4.43 -11.72
N ASN A 204 -8.44 5.07 -11.20
CA ASN A 204 -9.36 4.49 -10.22
C ASN A 204 -10.84 4.80 -10.49
#